data_AF-A0A2P4X4B3-F1
#
_entry.id   AF-A0A2P4X4B3-F1
#
_cell.length_a   1.000
_cell.length_b   1.000
_cell.length_c   1.000
_cell.angle_alpha   90.00
_cell.angle_beta   90.00
_cell.angle_gamma   90.00
#
_symmetry.space_group_name_H-M   'P 1'
#
loop_
_entity.id
_entity.type
_entity.pdbx_description
1 polymer ?
#
loop_
_entity_poly.entity_id
_entity_poly.type
_entity_poly.pdbx_seq_one_letter_code
_entity_poly.pdbx_strand_id
1 'polypeptide(L)'
;MSGSTIAFIDCSAGIAGDMLLGALIDAGAPLAEIKHGLESLKGIKGEWELSTSRVWKGPGSIAGTKANVGSIYQHKEAGAPTPDVQHDHSHSHSHGHGHSHTHSHGHDDTHTHEEVDAASVEMHHDHSHDHDHEHDHDHEHDHTEGEPMRNLDDIKALIAESDLSDWVKEKSVAVFTLLAQAEAHTHGTALEEIHFHEVGAIDSIVDTIGSVIALDLLGVREVHASFLPFSSGTVKCMHGVLPVPPPATFRLMIGVPVCPAPKGAKGELVTPTGISLVKALASTFGEPPAFIPTHTGVGAGTKEFPEHANIVRVAIGTKVDPMAAEKSYVNPAVTSRSAENPSCPFNAEKIVVLETNLDDLNPQVIGYVSEQLLSKHHALDVWKQPIQMKKNRPGVCLSILCRAEHERGILEALFRETTTLGVRRNVMDRVFLSRKFVTVSAFDRSVDVKVAFLGNEAVNVHPEFEHCKAIAVEQNIPLVQVIDEVKTIALHQIAVVPH
;
A
#
# COMPACT_ATOMS: atom_id res chain seq x y z
N MET A 1 -5.81 10.59 14.38
CA MET A 1 -5.01 9.39 14.06
C MET A 1 -4.03 9.79 12.98
N SER A 2 -2.73 9.84 13.27
CA SER A 2 -1.69 10.41 12.39
C SER A 2 -0.91 9.31 11.66
N GLY A 3 -1.60 8.39 10.99
CA GLY A 3 -0.97 7.39 10.11
C GLY A 3 -1.15 7.80 8.65
N SER A 4 -0.17 7.53 7.79
CA SER A 4 -0.32 7.70 6.35
C SER A 4 -1.40 6.77 5.81
N THR A 5 -2.19 7.24 4.86
CA THR A 5 -3.16 6.40 4.14
C THR A 5 -2.43 5.60 3.07
N ILE A 6 -2.66 4.29 3.07
CA ILE A 6 -2.06 3.35 2.12
C ILE A 6 -3.14 2.62 1.34
N ALA A 7 -2.79 2.13 0.16
CA ALA A 7 -3.58 1.18 -0.61
C ALA A 7 -2.83 -0.13 -0.78
N PHE A 8 -3.52 -1.25 -0.58
CA PHE A 8 -3.06 -2.57 -1.00
C PHE A 8 -3.89 -3.04 -2.20
N ILE A 9 -3.24 -3.29 -3.33
CA ILE A 9 -3.85 -3.78 -4.57
C ILE A 9 -3.54 -5.28 -4.69
N ASP A 10 -4.55 -6.11 -4.54
CA ASP A 10 -4.44 -7.54 -4.78
C ASP A 10 -4.69 -7.86 -6.25
N CYS A 11 -3.61 -8.08 -6.97
CA CYS A 11 -3.55 -8.43 -8.39
C CYS A 11 -3.58 -9.94 -8.67
N SER A 12 -3.79 -10.79 -7.65
CA SER A 12 -3.58 -12.25 -7.76
C SER A 12 -4.43 -12.93 -8.84
N ALA A 13 -5.59 -12.37 -9.18
CA ALA A 13 -6.47 -12.88 -10.24
C ALA A 13 -6.38 -12.10 -11.57
N GLY A 14 -5.55 -11.04 -11.63
CA GLY A 14 -5.38 -10.19 -12.79
C GLY A 14 -5.31 -8.70 -12.43
N ILE A 15 -4.86 -7.89 -13.38
CA ILE A 15 -4.85 -6.43 -13.30
C ILE A 15 -4.96 -5.83 -14.71
N ALA A 16 -5.86 -4.86 -14.84
CA ALA A 16 -6.02 -3.99 -16.00
C ALA A 16 -6.34 -2.57 -15.53
N GLY A 17 -6.26 -1.60 -16.44
CA GLY A 17 -6.55 -0.19 -16.12
C GLY A 17 -7.98 0.01 -15.63
N ASP A 18 -8.95 -0.40 -16.44
CA ASP A 18 -10.39 -0.41 -16.12
C ASP A 18 -10.71 -1.17 -14.82
N MET A 19 -10.04 -2.30 -14.58
CA MET A 19 -10.19 -3.09 -13.35
C MET A 19 -9.74 -2.28 -12.14
N LEU A 20 -8.56 -1.65 -12.19
CA LEU A 20 -8.08 -0.86 -11.05
C LEU A 20 -8.97 0.36 -10.81
N LEU A 21 -9.36 1.08 -11.86
CA LEU A 21 -10.27 2.22 -11.77
C LEU A 21 -11.61 1.81 -11.16
N GLY A 22 -12.20 0.70 -11.63
CA GLY A 22 -13.43 0.15 -11.09
C GLY A 22 -13.31 -0.24 -9.61
N ALA A 23 -12.19 -0.83 -9.20
CA ALA A 23 -11.94 -1.18 -7.81
C ALA A 23 -11.81 0.07 -6.91
N LEU A 24 -11.17 1.14 -7.39
CA LEU A 24 -11.02 2.38 -6.64
C LEU A 24 -12.34 3.14 -6.50
N ILE A 25 -13.18 3.13 -7.54
CA ILE A 25 -14.54 3.68 -7.48
C ILE A 25 -15.40 2.88 -6.49
N ASP A 26 -15.35 1.54 -6.54
CA ASP A 26 -16.08 0.69 -5.57
C ASP A 26 -15.56 0.90 -4.12
N ALA A 27 -14.28 1.24 -3.95
CA ALA A 27 -13.70 1.61 -2.66
C ALA A 27 -14.12 3.00 -2.16
N GLY A 28 -14.90 3.76 -2.94
CA GLY A 28 -15.49 5.03 -2.53
C GLY A 28 -14.91 6.28 -3.22
N ALA A 29 -14.06 6.14 -4.24
CA ALA A 29 -13.62 7.29 -5.02
C ALA A 29 -14.82 7.87 -5.81
N PRO A 30 -15.15 9.17 -5.64
CA PRO A 30 -16.35 9.74 -6.26
C PRO A 30 -16.17 9.87 -7.77
N LEU A 31 -16.96 9.10 -8.52
CA LEU A 31 -16.94 9.08 -10.00
C LEU A 31 -17.07 10.49 -10.61
N ALA A 32 -17.90 11.36 -10.03
CA ALA A 32 -18.08 12.72 -10.51
C ALA A 32 -16.79 13.57 -10.44
N GLU A 33 -16.00 13.43 -9.37
CA GLU A 33 -14.74 14.14 -9.20
C GLU A 33 -13.64 13.56 -10.10
N ILE A 34 -13.64 12.24 -10.31
CA ILE A 34 -12.74 11.60 -11.29
C ILE A 34 -13.03 12.15 -12.68
N LYS A 35 -14.31 12.24 -13.07
CA LYS A 35 -14.71 12.84 -14.35
C LYS A 35 -14.28 14.30 -14.44
N HIS A 36 -14.51 15.08 -13.40
CA HIS A 36 -14.12 16.49 -13.36
C HIS A 36 -12.60 16.67 -13.54
N GLY A 37 -11.80 15.84 -12.88
CA GLY A 37 -10.35 15.82 -13.09
C GLY A 37 -9.97 15.48 -14.54
N LEU A 38 -10.57 14.45 -15.12
CA LEU A 38 -10.34 14.05 -16.51
C LEU A 38 -10.79 15.12 -17.52
N GLU A 39 -11.87 15.86 -17.25
CA GLU A 39 -12.36 16.97 -18.08
C GLU A 39 -11.36 18.14 -18.19
N SER A 40 -10.42 18.25 -17.25
CA SER A 40 -9.35 19.25 -17.30
C SER A 40 -8.27 18.94 -18.35
N LEU A 41 -8.25 17.71 -18.89
CA LEU A 41 -7.39 17.32 -20.01
C LEU A 41 -7.96 17.87 -21.33
N LYS A 42 -7.59 19.11 -21.66
CA LYS A 42 -8.22 19.88 -22.76
C LYS A 42 -8.19 19.18 -24.12
N GLY A 43 -7.13 18.45 -24.45
CA GLY A 43 -6.97 17.80 -25.76
C GLY A 43 -7.60 16.41 -25.91
N ILE A 44 -8.44 15.98 -24.96
CA ILE A 44 -9.32 14.80 -25.08
C ILE A 44 -10.78 15.11 -24.73
N LYS A 45 -11.12 16.40 -24.59
CA LYS A 45 -12.42 16.81 -24.04
C LYS A 45 -13.56 16.43 -24.99
N GLY A 46 -14.52 15.67 -24.45
CA GLY A 46 -15.68 15.20 -25.21
C GLY A 46 -15.39 13.98 -26.08
N GLU A 47 -14.17 13.44 -26.03
CA GLU A 47 -13.81 12.25 -26.78
C GLU A 47 -14.08 10.94 -26.00
N TRP A 48 -14.47 11.05 -24.73
CA TRP A 48 -14.63 9.92 -23.82
C TRP A 48 -15.91 10.00 -22.99
N GLU A 49 -16.41 8.84 -22.59
CA GLU A 49 -17.45 8.70 -21.57
C GLU A 49 -17.06 7.62 -20.57
N LEU A 50 -16.99 7.99 -19.28
CA LEU A 50 -16.75 7.02 -18.20
C LEU A 50 -18.08 6.68 -17.52
N SER A 51 -18.38 5.39 -17.39
CA SER A 51 -19.51 4.92 -16.59
C SER A 51 -19.12 3.69 -15.78
N THR A 52 -19.94 3.34 -14.79
CA THR A 52 -19.70 2.15 -13.97
C THR A 52 -20.95 1.28 -13.89
N SER A 53 -20.77 -0.04 -13.96
CA SER A 53 -21.85 -1.00 -13.78
C SER A 53 -21.47 -2.07 -12.75
N ARG A 54 -22.47 -2.57 -12.01
CA ARG A 54 -22.29 -3.73 -11.13
C ARG A 54 -22.35 -4.99 -11.98
N VAL A 55 -21.35 -5.86 -11.84
CA VAL A 55 -21.28 -7.15 -12.53
C VAL A 55 -20.96 -8.26 -11.53
N TRP A 56 -21.17 -9.51 -11.94
CA TRP A 56 -20.91 -10.70 -11.11
C TRP A 56 -19.90 -11.58 -11.84
N LYS A 57 -18.84 -12.01 -11.16
CA LYS A 57 -17.71 -12.73 -11.73
C LYS A 57 -17.43 -14.06 -11.04
N GLY A 58 -16.98 -15.04 -11.83
CA GLY A 58 -16.51 -16.33 -11.38
C GLY A 58 -17.59 -17.25 -10.78
N PRO A 59 -17.20 -18.47 -10.36
CA PRO A 59 -18.11 -19.40 -9.71
C PRO A 59 -18.56 -18.84 -8.35
N GLY A 60 -19.87 -18.75 -8.14
CA GLY A 60 -20.46 -18.16 -6.92
C GLY A 60 -20.83 -16.68 -7.03
N SER A 61 -20.67 -16.07 -8.22
CA SER A 61 -21.17 -14.71 -8.53
C SER A 61 -20.65 -13.64 -7.56
N ILE A 62 -19.33 -13.39 -7.60
CA ILE A 62 -18.73 -12.31 -6.81
C ILE A 62 -19.09 -10.97 -7.44
N ALA A 63 -19.75 -10.10 -6.68
CA ALA A 63 -20.09 -8.76 -7.15
C ALA A 63 -18.83 -7.88 -7.27
N GLY A 64 -18.67 -7.20 -8.39
CA GLY A 64 -17.62 -6.21 -8.63
C GLY A 64 -18.13 -5.05 -9.48
N THR A 65 -17.33 -3.99 -9.54
CA THR A 65 -17.60 -2.81 -10.35
C THR A 65 -16.78 -2.88 -11.64
N LYS A 66 -17.46 -2.78 -12.78
CA LYS A 66 -16.84 -2.64 -14.08
C LYS A 66 -16.82 -1.16 -14.46
N ALA A 67 -15.64 -0.58 -14.66
CA ALA A 67 -15.49 0.71 -15.31
C ALA A 67 -15.64 0.49 -16.82
N ASN A 68 -16.49 1.29 -17.46
CA ASN A 68 -16.66 1.27 -18.92
C ASN A 68 -16.22 2.63 -19.43
N VAL A 69 -15.15 2.63 -20.21
CA VAL A 69 -14.71 3.81 -20.95
C VAL A 69 -15.20 3.66 -22.38
N GLY A 70 -16.11 4.53 -22.80
CA GLY A 70 -16.49 4.70 -24.19
C GLY A 70 -15.60 5.74 -24.85
N SER A 71 -15.12 5.44 -26.05
CA SER A 71 -14.51 6.42 -26.95
C SER A 71 -15.57 6.88 -27.97
N ILE A 72 -15.57 8.16 -28.36
CA ILE A 72 -16.41 8.64 -29.47
C ILE A 72 -15.96 8.04 -30.81
N TYR A 73 -14.71 7.61 -30.88
CA TYR A 73 -14.17 6.86 -32.00
C TYR A 73 -14.65 5.42 -31.83
N GLN A 74 -15.60 5.02 -32.67
CA GLN A 74 -16.17 3.68 -32.60
C GLN A 74 -15.11 2.64 -32.95
N HIS A 75 -14.50 2.02 -31.93
CA HIS A 75 -13.85 0.73 -32.08
C HIS A 75 -14.94 -0.29 -32.42
N LYS A 76 -15.18 -0.52 -33.72
CA LYS A 76 -15.76 -1.79 -34.13
C LYS A 76 -14.79 -2.84 -33.60
N GLU A 77 -15.24 -3.70 -32.68
CA GLU A 77 -14.58 -4.98 -32.45
C GLU A 77 -14.23 -5.53 -33.83
N ALA A 78 -12.95 -5.79 -34.08
CA ALA A 78 -12.51 -6.32 -35.36
C ALA A 78 -13.32 -7.61 -35.61
N GLY A 79 -14.38 -7.48 -36.42
CA GLY A 79 -15.12 -8.61 -36.93
C GLY A 79 -14.08 -9.57 -37.46
N ALA A 80 -14.26 -10.87 -37.18
CA ALA A 80 -13.46 -11.88 -37.86
C ALA A 80 -13.41 -11.48 -39.34
N PRO A 81 -12.21 -11.41 -39.96
CA PRO A 81 -12.15 -11.32 -41.41
C PRO A 81 -13.02 -12.48 -41.86
N THR A 82 -14.15 -12.17 -42.51
CA THR A 82 -14.83 -13.19 -43.30
C THR A 82 -13.73 -13.71 -44.21
N PRO A 83 -13.40 -15.02 -44.19
CA PRO A 83 -12.53 -15.55 -45.22
C PRO A 83 -13.15 -15.08 -46.53
N ASP A 84 -12.33 -14.43 -47.38
CA ASP A 84 -12.76 -14.00 -48.70
C ASP A 84 -13.72 -15.04 -49.22
N VAL A 85 -14.99 -14.63 -49.37
CA VAL A 85 -15.83 -15.30 -50.34
C VAL A 85 -15.09 -15.00 -51.62
N GLN A 86 -14.28 -15.96 -52.05
CA GLN A 86 -13.79 -16.03 -53.40
C GLN A 86 -15.02 -15.79 -54.26
N HIS A 87 -15.11 -14.59 -54.83
CA HIS A 87 -15.95 -14.35 -55.97
C HIS A 87 -15.37 -15.25 -57.05
N ASP A 88 -15.96 -16.44 -57.12
CA ASP A 88 -15.70 -17.47 -58.11
C ASP A 88 -16.24 -16.94 -59.45
N HIS A 89 -15.56 -15.95 -60.00
CA HIS A 89 -15.72 -15.56 -61.40
C HIS A 89 -14.96 -16.59 -62.22
N SER A 90 -15.66 -17.70 -62.45
CA SER A 90 -15.32 -18.68 -63.47
C SER A 90 -15.30 -18.01 -64.85
N HIS A 91 -14.14 -17.52 -65.26
CA HIS A 91 -13.83 -17.26 -66.65
C HIS A 91 -12.93 -18.38 -67.17
N SER A 92 -13.59 -19.37 -67.76
CA SER A 92 -12.96 -20.40 -68.57
C SER A 92 -12.32 -19.76 -69.80
N HIS A 93 -11.00 -19.79 -69.89
CA HIS A 93 -10.32 -19.84 -71.19
C HIS A 93 -9.20 -20.87 -71.14
N SER A 94 -9.50 -22.00 -71.79
CA SER A 94 -8.52 -22.98 -72.23
C SER A 94 -7.57 -22.34 -73.23
N HIS A 95 -6.27 -22.47 -73.04
CA HIS A 95 -5.34 -22.86 -74.10
C HIS A 95 -4.09 -23.46 -73.45
N GLY A 96 -3.90 -24.76 -73.66
CA GLY A 96 -2.65 -25.42 -73.35
C GLY A 96 -1.61 -25.16 -74.42
N HIS A 97 -0.35 -25.02 -74.02
CA HIS A 97 0.79 -25.57 -74.73
C HIS A 97 1.88 -25.85 -73.71
N GLY A 98 2.23 -27.12 -73.56
CA GLY A 98 3.40 -27.53 -72.80
C GLY A 98 4.66 -27.32 -73.62
N HIS A 99 5.75 -26.94 -72.97
CA HIS A 99 7.08 -27.37 -73.36
C HIS A 99 7.93 -27.65 -72.12
N SER A 100 8.40 -28.88 -72.06
CA SER A 100 9.46 -29.37 -71.19
C SER A 100 10.80 -28.75 -71.57
N HIS A 101 11.61 -28.34 -70.59
CA HIS A 101 13.06 -28.39 -70.72
C HIS A 101 13.71 -28.93 -69.45
N THR A 102 14.45 -30.00 -69.66
CA THR A 102 15.32 -30.73 -68.74
C THR A 102 16.66 -30.00 -68.58
N HIS A 103 17.19 -29.91 -67.37
CA HIS A 103 18.64 -29.77 -67.19
C HIS A 103 19.14 -30.76 -66.12
N SER A 104 20.02 -31.66 -66.57
CA SER A 104 20.83 -32.55 -65.76
C SER A 104 22.18 -31.91 -65.51
N HIS A 105 22.67 -31.93 -64.27
CA HIS A 105 24.10 -32.03 -63.98
C HIS A 105 24.29 -32.79 -62.66
N GLY A 106 25.01 -33.91 -62.73
CA GLY A 106 25.65 -34.55 -61.59
C GLY A 106 27.15 -34.55 -61.81
N HIS A 107 27.96 -34.28 -60.78
CA HIS A 107 28.54 -35.31 -59.91
C HIS A 107 29.37 -34.66 -58.78
N ASP A 108 29.52 -35.46 -57.72
CA ASP A 108 30.43 -35.38 -56.57
C ASP A 108 31.83 -34.81 -56.84
N ASP A 109 32.41 -34.14 -55.84
CA ASP A 109 33.55 -34.69 -55.11
C ASP A 109 33.87 -33.87 -53.83
N THR A 110 34.16 -34.62 -52.76
CA THR A 110 34.63 -34.18 -51.44
C THR A 110 36.09 -33.72 -51.46
N HIS A 111 36.48 -32.75 -50.60
CA HIS A 111 37.64 -32.83 -49.69
C HIS A 111 37.73 -31.61 -48.75
N THR A 112 38.49 -31.77 -47.67
CA THR A 112 38.47 -31.04 -46.39
C THR A 112 39.73 -30.20 -46.11
N HIS A 113 39.53 -29.16 -45.29
CA HIS A 113 40.42 -28.49 -44.31
C HIS A 113 41.51 -27.45 -44.67
N GLU A 114 41.41 -26.36 -43.89
CA GLU A 114 42.43 -25.51 -43.24
C GLU A 114 42.84 -24.14 -43.84
N GLU A 115 42.89 -23.16 -42.92
CA GLU A 115 43.04 -21.71 -43.05
C GLU A 115 44.47 -21.26 -43.41
N VAL A 116 44.60 -20.17 -44.19
CA VAL A 116 45.45 -19.00 -43.86
C VAL A 116 45.16 -17.78 -44.75
N ASP A 117 45.46 -16.62 -44.16
CA ASP A 117 45.17 -15.23 -44.50
C ASP A 117 45.61 -14.64 -45.86
N ALA A 118 44.87 -13.57 -46.19
CA ALA A 118 45.28 -12.30 -46.83
C ALA A 118 45.81 -12.28 -48.28
N ALA A 119 45.00 -11.73 -49.19
CA ALA A 119 45.24 -10.43 -49.85
C ALA A 119 44.25 -10.19 -51.00
N SER A 120 43.60 -9.02 -50.97
CA SER A 120 43.15 -8.17 -52.09
C SER A 120 42.95 -8.79 -53.48
N VAL A 121 41.71 -8.77 -54.01
CA VAL A 121 41.37 -8.25 -55.35
C VAL A 121 39.86 -7.96 -55.39
N GLU A 122 39.51 -6.72 -55.72
CA GLU A 122 38.16 -6.30 -56.09
C GLU A 122 37.70 -6.99 -57.39
N MET A 123 36.50 -7.58 -57.40
CA MET A 123 35.78 -7.84 -58.65
C MET A 123 34.34 -7.38 -58.53
N HIS A 124 34.09 -6.20 -59.10
CA HIS A 124 32.78 -5.69 -59.45
C HIS A 124 32.12 -6.61 -60.50
N HIS A 125 30.98 -7.19 -60.16
CA HIS A 125 30.01 -7.64 -61.15
C HIS A 125 28.76 -6.77 -61.06
N ASP A 126 28.73 -5.79 -61.95
CA ASP A 126 27.62 -4.90 -62.23
C ASP A 126 26.62 -5.64 -63.13
N HIS A 127 25.42 -5.88 -62.62
CA HIS A 127 24.27 -6.31 -63.40
C HIS A 127 23.07 -5.44 -63.02
N SER A 128 23.06 -4.23 -63.58
CA SER A 128 21.90 -3.36 -63.68
C SER A 128 20.82 -4.01 -64.55
N HIS A 129 19.69 -4.37 -63.96
CA HIS A 129 18.42 -4.55 -64.66
C HIS A 129 17.45 -3.50 -64.16
N ASP A 130 17.39 -2.38 -64.88
CA ASP A 130 16.31 -1.41 -64.78
C ASP A 130 15.02 -2.05 -65.29
N HIS A 131 14.04 -2.14 -64.41
CA HIS A 131 12.64 -2.33 -64.77
C HIS A 131 11.86 -1.19 -64.12
N ASP A 132 11.76 -0.07 -64.84
CA ASP A 132 10.78 0.97 -64.58
C ASP A 132 9.39 0.41 -64.83
N HIS A 133 8.64 0.20 -63.75
CA HIS A 133 7.19 0.05 -63.79
C HIS A 133 6.58 1.15 -62.94
N GLU A 134 6.32 2.30 -63.56
CA GLU A 134 5.37 3.29 -63.05
C GLU A 134 3.97 2.68 -63.06
N HIS A 135 3.49 2.27 -61.89
CA HIS A 135 2.07 2.03 -61.65
C HIS A 135 1.54 3.18 -60.80
N ASP A 136 1.00 4.18 -61.48
CA ASP A 136 0.13 5.21 -60.90
C ASP A 136 -1.19 4.52 -60.51
N HIS A 137 -1.30 4.17 -59.24
CA HIS A 137 -2.56 3.82 -58.62
C HIS A 137 -2.90 4.92 -57.61
N ASP A 138 -3.62 5.93 -58.08
CA ASP A 138 -4.43 6.83 -57.25
C ASP A 138 -5.44 5.97 -56.47
N HIS A 139 -5.02 5.52 -55.30
CA HIS A 139 -5.95 5.08 -54.26
C HIS A 139 -6.31 6.32 -53.45
N GLU A 140 -7.44 6.94 -53.80
CA GLU A 140 -8.20 7.76 -52.85
C GLU A 140 -8.52 6.90 -51.64
N HIS A 141 -7.67 6.96 -50.62
CA HIS A 141 -7.98 6.43 -49.30
C HIS A 141 -8.99 7.38 -48.65
N ASP A 142 -10.25 6.96 -48.68
CA ASP A 142 -11.33 7.45 -47.83
C ASP A 142 -10.82 7.48 -46.38
N HIS A 143 -10.47 8.65 -45.87
CA HIS A 143 -10.03 8.86 -44.49
C HIS A 143 -11.24 8.67 -43.58
N THR A 144 -11.51 7.42 -43.19
CA THR A 144 -12.27 7.15 -41.98
C THR A 144 -11.51 7.82 -40.82
N GLU A 145 -12.13 8.79 -40.14
CA GLU A 145 -11.55 9.50 -38.99
C GLU A 145 -11.13 8.50 -37.89
N GLY A 146 -9.88 8.03 -37.95
CA GLY A 146 -9.28 7.16 -36.94
C GLY A 146 -8.90 7.94 -35.69
N GLU A 147 -8.78 7.24 -34.56
CA GLU A 147 -8.30 7.85 -33.32
C GLU A 147 -6.94 8.55 -33.54
N PRO A 148 -6.76 9.79 -33.07
CA PRO A 148 -5.49 10.48 -33.18
C PRO A 148 -4.40 9.70 -32.44
N MET A 149 -3.38 9.26 -33.17
CA MET A 149 -2.22 8.57 -32.61
C MET A 149 -1.36 9.54 -31.81
N ARG A 150 -1.49 9.49 -30.47
CA ARG A 150 -0.73 10.33 -29.54
C ARG A 150 0.62 9.70 -29.23
N ASN A 151 1.67 10.51 -29.16
CA ASN A 151 2.99 10.09 -28.67
C ASN A 151 3.13 10.40 -27.15
N LEU A 152 4.27 10.03 -26.56
CA LEU A 152 4.53 10.27 -25.14
C LEU A 152 4.57 11.77 -24.78
N ASP A 153 5.10 12.61 -25.67
CA ASP A 153 5.23 14.05 -25.41
C ASP A 153 3.89 14.78 -25.49
N ASP A 154 3.00 14.34 -26.37
CA ASP A 154 1.60 14.78 -26.42
C ASP A 154 0.90 14.49 -25.08
N ILE A 155 1.07 13.27 -24.55
CA ILE A 155 0.47 12.88 -23.25
C ILE A 155 1.07 13.69 -22.10
N LYS A 156 2.39 13.93 -22.09
CA LYS A 156 3.02 14.79 -21.07
C LYS A 156 2.48 16.21 -21.14
N ALA A 157 2.32 16.78 -22.34
CA ALA A 157 1.77 18.11 -22.53
C ALA A 157 0.31 18.18 -22.03
N LEU A 158 -0.52 17.20 -22.40
CA LEU A 158 -1.90 17.07 -21.92
C LEU A 158 -1.98 17.05 -20.38
N ILE A 159 -1.12 16.26 -19.73
CA ILE A 159 -1.07 16.17 -18.27
C ILE A 159 -0.55 17.48 -17.66
N ALA A 160 0.49 18.08 -18.23
CA ALA A 160 1.10 19.30 -17.70
C ALA A 160 0.12 20.49 -17.69
N GLU A 161 -0.65 20.65 -18.76
CA GLU A 161 -1.63 21.74 -18.95
C GLU A 161 -2.95 21.56 -18.20
N SER A 162 -3.16 20.40 -17.57
CA SER A 162 -4.36 20.08 -16.80
C SER A 162 -4.39 20.76 -15.42
N ASP A 163 -5.56 20.75 -14.78
CA ASP A 163 -5.78 21.28 -13.43
C ASP A 163 -5.55 20.20 -12.33
N LEU A 164 -4.96 19.07 -12.70
CA LEU A 164 -4.66 17.96 -11.80
C LEU A 164 -3.61 18.33 -10.74
N SER A 165 -3.64 17.64 -9.60
CA SER A 165 -2.62 17.84 -8.56
C SER A 165 -1.23 17.43 -9.04
N ASP A 166 -0.18 18.05 -8.49
CA ASP A 166 1.22 17.73 -8.85
C ASP A 166 1.52 16.24 -8.66
N TRP A 167 0.95 15.63 -7.61
CA TRP A 167 1.10 14.20 -7.35
C TRP A 167 0.47 13.36 -8.47
N VAL A 168 -0.75 13.70 -8.93
CA VAL A 168 -1.40 13.01 -10.05
C VAL A 168 -0.57 13.19 -11.33
N LYS A 169 -0.11 14.40 -11.63
CA LYS A 169 0.72 14.67 -12.82
C LYS A 169 2.00 13.84 -12.82
N GLU A 170 2.74 13.85 -11.71
CA GLU A 170 3.99 13.10 -11.54
C GLU A 170 3.76 11.60 -11.76
N LYS A 171 2.75 11.02 -11.10
CA LYS A 171 2.49 9.59 -11.18
C LYS A 171 1.96 9.16 -12.53
N SER A 172 1.06 9.92 -13.16
CA SER A 172 0.57 9.62 -14.50
C SER A 172 1.71 9.65 -15.53
N VAL A 173 2.59 10.65 -15.49
CA VAL A 173 3.77 10.70 -16.38
C VAL A 173 4.70 9.50 -16.16
N ALA A 174 4.92 9.08 -14.91
CA ALA A 174 5.73 7.90 -14.61
C ALA A 174 5.14 6.62 -15.22
N VAL A 175 3.81 6.43 -15.15
CA VAL A 175 3.12 5.29 -15.77
C VAL A 175 3.31 5.28 -17.28
N PHE A 176 3.01 6.39 -17.97
CA PHE A 176 3.16 6.47 -19.43
C PHE A 176 4.61 6.35 -19.89
N THR A 177 5.57 6.82 -19.09
CA THR A 177 6.99 6.68 -19.42
C THR A 177 7.43 5.21 -19.41
N LEU A 178 7.02 4.43 -18.40
CA LEU A 178 7.33 2.98 -18.34
C LEU A 178 6.72 2.22 -19.51
N LEU A 179 5.48 2.55 -19.81
CA LEU A 179 4.73 1.96 -20.91
C LEU A 179 5.39 2.28 -22.26
N ALA A 180 5.71 3.55 -22.52
CA ALA A 180 6.44 3.98 -23.72
C ALA A 180 7.78 3.26 -23.85
N GLN A 181 8.55 3.13 -22.77
CA GLN A 181 9.83 2.39 -22.81
C GLN A 181 9.65 0.92 -23.22
N ALA A 182 8.54 0.28 -22.82
CA ALA A 182 8.26 -1.10 -23.18
C ALA A 182 7.80 -1.24 -24.64
N GLU A 183 7.00 -0.30 -25.13
CA GLU A 183 6.56 -0.22 -26.52
C GLU A 183 7.74 0.05 -27.46
N ALA A 184 8.62 1.03 -27.16
CA ALA A 184 9.81 1.35 -27.95
C ALA A 184 10.66 0.11 -28.16
N HIS A 185 10.87 -0.65 -27.08
CA HIS A 185 11.69 -1.83 -27.11
C HIS A 185 11.06 -2.95 -27.96
N THR A 186 9.73 -3.07 -27.90
CA THR A 186 8.98 -4.07 -28.67
C THR A 186 8.96 -3.74 -30.16
N HIS A 187 8.89 -2.44 -30.50
CA HIS A 187 8.86 -1.95 -31.87
C HIS A 187 10.24 -1.63 -32.47
N GLY A 188 11.30 -1.62 -31.66
CA GLY A 188 12.65 -1.28 -32.09
C GLY A 188 12.83 0.20 -32.46
N THR A 189 12.01 1.09 -31.91
CA THR A 189 12.01 2.53 -32.21
C THR A 189 12.59 3.35 -31.05
N ALA A 190 12.99 4.60 -31.34
CA ALA A 190 13.36 5.55 -30.31
C ALA A 190 12.13 5.98 -29.50
N LEU A 191 12.31 6.38 -28.23
CA LEU A 191 11.21 6.72 -27.32
C LEU A 191 10.38 7.90 -27.85
N GLU A 192 11.05 8.83 -28.53
CA GLU A 192 10.50 10.05 -29.11
C GLU A 192 9.67 9.78 -30.37
N GLU A 193 9.88 8.63 -31.03
CA GLU A 193 9.22 8.22 -32.28
C GLU A 193 8.06 7.25 -32.04
N ILE A 194 7.77 6.91 -30.77
CA ILE A 194 6.67 6.01 -30.44
C ILE A 194 5.34 6.72 -30.61
N HIS A 195 4.53 6.18 -31.51
CA HIS A 195 3.09 6.32 -31.46
C HIS A 195 2.53 5.08 -30.76
N PHE A 196 1.71 5.29 -29.74
CA PHE A 196 1.10 4.17 -29.04
C PHE A 196 0.01 3.56 -29.92
N HIS A 197 0.26 2.34 -30.42
CA HIS A 197 -0.70 1.64 -31.27
C HIS A 197 -1.93 1.17 -30.48
N GLU A 198 -1.75 0.68 -29.24
CA GLU A 198 -2.84 0.15 -28.41
C GLU A 198 -3.06 0.95 -27.11
N VAL A 199 -2.15 1.85 -26.74
CA VAL A 199 -2.09 2.43 -25.38
C VAL A 199 -2.14 3.96 -25.32
N GLY A 200 -2.25 4.61 -26.49
CA GLY A 200 -2.55 6.04 -26.66
C GLY A 200 -4.03 6.28 -26.97
N ALA A 201 -4.79 5.19 -27.06
CA ALA A 201 -6.23 5.19 -27.14
C ALA A 201 -6.82 5.81 -25.86
N ILE A 202 -7.99 6.39 -26.03
CA ILE A 202 -8.66 7.19 -25.00
C ILE A 202 -8.92 6.40 -23.72
N ASP A 203 -9.30 5.14 -23.87
CA ASP A 203 -9.53 4.17 -22.81
C ASP A 203 -8.30 4.00 -21.92
N SER A 204 -7.10 3.86 -22.49
CA SER A 204 -5.86 3.79 -21.71
C SER A 204 -5.54 5.09 -20.96
N ILE A 205 -5.87 6.25 -21.53
CA ILE A 205 -5.69 7.56 -20.88
C ILE A 205 -6.63 7.70 -19.70
N VAL A 206 -7.92 7.45 -19.91
CA VAL A 206 -8.95 7.55 -18.88
C VAL A 206 -8.71 6.54 -17.75
N ASP A 207 -8.38 5.30 -18.08
CA ASP A 207 -8.08 4.27 -17.09
C ASP A 207 -6.87 4.64 -16.22
N THR A 208 -5.78 5.08 -16.87
CA THR A 208 -4.52 5.40 -16.18
C THR A 208 -4.67 6.63 -15.31
N ILE A 209 -5.06 7.76 -15.92
CA ILE A 209 -5.15 9.03 -15.20
C ILE A 209 -6.31 8.97 -14.20
N GLY A 210 -7.43 8.36 -14.57
CA GLY A 210 -8.57 8.16 -13.67
C GLY A 210 -8.22 7.33 -12.43
N SER A 211 -7.42 6.26 -12.59
CA SER A 211 -6.95 5.46 -11.45
C SER A 211 -6.06 6.28 -10.51
N VAL A 212 -5.17 7.11 -11.06
CA VAL A 212 -4.29 7.97 -10.25
C VAL A 212 -5.09 9.07 -9.55
N ILE A 213 -6.06 9.71 -10.23
CA ILE A 213 -6.98 10.66 -9.59
C ILE A 213 -7.74 9.99 -8.45
N ALA A 214 -8.26 8.79 -8.67
CA ALA A 214 -9.01 8.06 -7.66
C ALA A 214 -8.16 7.78 -6.41
N LEU A 215 -6.89 7.38 -6.57
CA LEU A 215 -5.95 7.23 -5.46
C LEU A 215 -5.71 8.54 -4.71
N ASP A 216 -5.59 9.66 -5.43
CA ASP A 216 -5.38 10.98 -4.83
C ASP A 216 -6.60 11.44 -4.02
N LEU A 217 -7.81 11.28 -4.57
CA LEU A 217 -9.08 11.58 -3.90
C LEU A 217 -9.30 10.73 -2.64
N LEU A 218 -8.81 9.49 -2.64
CA LEU A 218 -8.82 8.59 -1.49
C LEU A 218 -7.70 8.89 -0.47
N GLY A 219 -6.87 9.90 -0.74
CA GLY A 219 -5.78 10.35 0.13
C GLY A 219 -4.60 9.39 0.21
N VAL A 220 -4.48 8.45 -0.73
CA VAL A 220 -3.43 7.42 -0.73
C VAL A 220 -2.07 8.04 -1.06
N ARG A 221 -1.04 7.73 -0.27
CA ARG A 221 0.34 8.20 -0.50
C ARG A 221 1.37 7.08 -0.57
N GLU A 222 0.98 5.86 -0.23
CA GLU A 222 1.80 4.67 -0.34
C GLU A 222 0.95 3.55 -0.93
N VAL A 223 1.41 2.92 -2.01
CA VAL A 223 0.72 1.82 -2.67
C VAL A 223 1.54 0.56 -2.48
N HIS A 224 0.90 -0.55 -2.14
CA HIS A 224 1.49 -1.87 -2.06
C HIS A 224 0.69 -2.78 -2.98
N ALA A 225 1.34 -3.77 -3.59
CA ALA A 225 0.65 -4.72 -4.47
C ALA A 225 1.02 -6.16 -4.14
N SER A 226 0.12 -7.10 -4.38
CA SER A 226 0.49 -8.52 -4.38
C SER A 226 1.37 -8.86 -5.61
N PHE A 227 1.92 -10.06 -5.65
CA PHE A 227 2.65 -10.52 -6.83
C PHE A 227 1.71 -10.65 -8.04
N LEU A 228 2.23 -10.36 -9.23
CA LEU A 228 1.45 -10.41 -10.47
C LEU A 228 1.36 -11.84 -11.02
N PRO A 229 0.20 -12.31 -11.48
CA PRO A 229 0.08 -13.63 -12.07
C PRO A 229 0.80 -13.71 -13.41
N PHE A 230 1.68 -14.70 -13.56
CA PHE A 230 2.34 -15.01 -14.82
C PHE A 230 1.43 -15.92 -15.65
N SER A 231 0.63 -15.32 -16.52
CA SER A 231 -0.35 -16.01 -17.36
C SER A 231 0.27 -16.75 -18.55
N SER A 232 -0.49 -17.67 -19.16
CA SER A 232 -0.11 -18.44 -20.34
C SER A 232 -1.21 -18.43 -21.40
N GLY A 233 -0.90 -18.86 -22.63
CA GLY A 233 -1.85 -18.93 -23.74
C GLY A 233 -1.53 -17.92 -24.83
N THR A 234 -2.56 -17.45 -25.53
CA THR A 234 -2.43 -16.48 -26.62
C THR A 234 -3.47 -15.36 -26.49
N VAL A 235 -3.20 -14.23 -27.13
CA VAL A 235 -4.11 -13.10 -27.27
C VAL A 235 -4.13 -12.64 -28.72
N LYS A 236 -5.30 -12.21 -29.21
CA LYS A 236 -5.46 -11.59 -30.53
C LYS A 236 -5.45 -10.07 -30.34
N CYS A 237 -4.56 -9.38 -31.05
CA CYS A 237 -4.34 -7.94 -30.99
C CYS A 237 -4.10 -7.41 -32.42
N MET A 238 -3.76 -6.13 -32.58
CA MET A 238 -3.50 -5.56 -33.93
C MET A 238 -2.27 -6.19 -34.60
N HIS A 239 -1.36 -6.74 -33.79
CA HIS A 239 -0.17 -7.47 -34.23
C HIS A 239 -0.44 -8.96 -34.51
N GLY A 240 -1.71 -9.36 -34.62
CA GLY A 240 -2.12 -10.74 -34.83
C GLY A 240 -2.23 -11.53 -33.52
N VAL A 241 -1.89 -12.82 -33.57
CA VAL A 241 -1.98 -13.71 -32.41
C VAL A 241 -0.62 -13.80 -31.73
N LEU A 242 -0.52 -13.28 -30.50
CA LEU A 242 0.70 -13.24 -29.71
C LEU A 242 0.65 -14.23 -28.54
N PRO A 243 1.81 -14.73 -28.08
CA PRO A 243 1.89 -15.46 -26.81
C PRO A 243 1.54 -14.52 -25.65
N VAL A 244 1.06 -15.10 -24.56
CA VAL A 244 0.81 -14.40 -23.30
C VAL A 244 1.90 -14.77 -22.28
N PRO A 245 2.53 -13.78 -21.61
CA PRO A 245 2.31 -12.33 -21.76
C PRO A 245 2.81 -11.79 -23.12
N PRO A 246 2.11 -10.81 -23.73
CA PRO A 246 2.59 -10.15 -24.96
C PRO A 246 3.93 -9.44 -24.75
N PRO A 247 4.71 -9.13 -25.81
CA PRO A 247 6.07 -8.59 -25.69
C PRO A 247 6.19 -7.34 -24.79
N ALA A 248 5.32 -6.34 -24.95
CA ALA A 248 5.34 -5.12 -24.13
C ALA A 248 5.05 -5.42 -22.65
N THR A 249 3.99 -6.19 -22.36
CA THR A 249 3.66 -6.67 -21.00
C THR A 249 4.83 -7.47 -20.40
N PHE A 250 5.42 -8.38 -21.17
CA PHE A 250 6.53 -9.22 -20.71
C PHE A 250 7.78 -8.39 -20.40
N ARG A 251 8.04 -7.33 -21.19
CA ARG A 251 9.10 -6.36 -20.91
C ARG A 251 8.84 -5.58 -19.62
N LEU A 252 7.59 -5.15 -19.39
CA LEU A 252 7.19 -4.44 -18.17
C LEU A 252 7.37 -5.30 -16.91
N MET A 253 7.31 -6.63 -17.01
CA MET A 253 7.54 -7.54 -15.89
C MET A 253 9.00 -7.55 -15.37
N ILE A 254 9.97 -6.99 -16.10
CA ILE A 254 11.36 -6.90 -15.61
C ILE A 254 11.41 -6.10 -14.30
N GLY A 255 11.91 -6.74 -13.25
CA GLY A 255 12.03 -6.16 -11.91
C GLY A 255 10.75 -6.21 -11.06
N VAL A 256 9.68 -6.83 -11.57
CA VAL A 256 8.40 -6.99 -10.85
C VAL A 256 8.22 -8.47 -10.46
N PRO A 257 7.96 -8.80 -9.19
CA PRO A 257 7.78 -10.19 -8.78
C PRO A 257 6.46 -10.77 -9.30
N VAL A 258 6.54 -12.00 -9.77
CA VAL A 258 5.43 -12.73 -10.38
C VAL A 258 5.12 -14.02 -9.60
N CYS A 259 3.89 -14.51 -9.72
CA CYS A 259 3.41 -15.76 -9.14
C CYS A 259 2.71 -16.62 -10.21
N PRO A 260 2.49 -17.93 -9.98
CA PRO A 260 1.70 -18.75 -10.89
C PRO A 260 0.29 -18.17 -11.07
N ALA A 261 -0.18 -18.11 -12.32
CA ALA A 261 -1.56 -17.70 -12.59
C ALA A 261 -2.59 -18.65 -11.96
N PRO A 262 -3.82 -18.17 -11.68
CA PRO A 262 -4.90 -19.02 -11.21
C PRO A 262 -5.10 -20.25 -12.11
N LYS A 263 -5.46 -21.37 -11.50
CA LYS A 263 -5.65 -22.63 -12.22
C LYS A 263 -6.70 -22.45 -13.33
N GLY A 264 -6.37 -22.95 -14.52
CA GLY A 264 -7.24 -22.87 -15.69
C GLY A 264 -7.28 -21.49 -16.38
N ALA A 265 -6.61 -20.46 -15.84
CA ALA A 265 -6.53 -19.17 -16.49
C ALA A 265 -5.67 -19.23 -17.76
N LYS A 266 -6.29 -18.96 -18.92
CA LYS A 266 -5.60 -18.81 -20.21
C LYS A 266 -5.92 -17.45 -20.82
N GLY A 267 -4.91 -16.84 -21.44
CA GLY A 267 -5.00 -15.50 -21.99
C GLY A 267 -4.46 -14.44 -21.03
N GLU A 268 -4.39 -13.21 -21.52
CA GLU A 268 -3.81 -12.10 -20.76
C GLU A 268 -4.64 -11.75 -19.51
N LEU A 269 -4.02 -11.93 -18.33
CA LEU A 269 -4.56 -11.52 -17.01
C LEU A 269 -3.99 -10.19 -16.53
N VAL A 270 -2.77 -9.86 -16.99
CA VAL A 270 -2.04 -8.65 -16.66
C VAL A 270 -1.88 -7.89 -17.96
N THR A 271 -2.56 -6.76 -18.12
CA THR A 271 -2.47 -5.94 -19.35
C THR A 271 -1.28 -4.97 -19.27
N PRO A 272 -0.80 -4.41 -20.40
CA PRO A 272 0.26 -3.40 -20.40
C PRO A 272 -0.04 -2.21 -19.47
N THR A 273 -1.28 -1.71 -19.50
CA THR A 273 -1.74 -0.61 -18.65
C THR A 273 -1.76 -1.01 -17.18
N GLY A 274 -2.28 -2.20 -16.87
CA GLY A 274 -2.37 -2.71 -15.50
C GLY A 274 -1.00 -2.86 -14.83
N ILE A 275 -0.03 -3.47 -15.52
CA ILE A 275 1.33 -3.59 -14.97
C ILE A 275 2.06 -2.24 -14.90
N SER A 276 1.84 -1.34 -15.86
CA SER A 276 2.47 -0.02 -15.83
C SER A 276 1.99 0.80 -14.63
N LEU A 277 0.69 0.75 -14.32
CA LEU A 277 0.10 1.36 -13.12
C LEU A 277 0.75 0.80 -11.85
N VAL A 278 0.73 -0.52 -11.68
CA VAL A 278 1.25 -1.13 -10.45
C VAL A 278 2.77 -0.92 -10.33
N LYS A 279 3.52 -1.03 -11.43
CA LYS A 279 4.98 -0.84 -11.44
C LYS A 279 5.39 0.60 -11.11
N ALA A 280 4.65 1.60 -11.59
CA ALA A 280 4.94 2.99 -11.29
C ALA A 280 4.54 3.40 -9.86
N LEU A 281 3.46 2.82 -9.34
CA LEU A 281 2.81 3.28 -8.10
C LEU A 281 3.27 2.48 -6.87
N ALA A 282 3.49 1.17 -7.01
CA ALA A 282 3.75 0.30 -5.86
C ALA A 282 5.13 0.55 -5.25
N SER A 283 5.15 0.84 -3.94
CA SER A 283 6.35 0.98 -3.12
C SER A 283 6.93 -0.39 -2.73
N THR A 284 6.08 -1.39 -2.53
CA THR A 284 6.50 -2.78 -2.29
C THR A 284 5.55 -3.77 -2.95
N PHE A 285 6.06 -4.99 -3.16
CA PHE A 285 5.30 -6.13 -3.65
C PHE A 285 5.28 -7.27 -2.62
N GLY A 286 4.17 -7.99 -2.51
CA GLY A 286 4.00 -9.14 -1.62
C GLY A 286 2.91 -8.90 -0.59
N GLU A 287 3.22 -9.19 0.69
CA GLU A 287 2.29 -8.93 1.79
C GLU A 287 2.21 -7.43 2.09
N PRO A 288 1.02 -6.89 2.41
CA PRO A 288 0.90 -5.50 2.84
C PRO A 288 1.59 -5.29 4.20
N PRO A 289 2.06 -4.07 4.50
CA PRO A 289 2.45 -3.73 5.86
C PRO A 289 1.23 -3.80 6.79
N ALA A 290 1.45 -3.75 8.11
CA ALA A 290 0.34 -3.65 9.05
C ALA A 290 -0.46 -2.34 8.80
N PHE A 291 -1.77 -2.46 8.62
CA PHE A 291 -2.68 -1.33 8.44
C PHE A 291 -4.10 -1.72 8.86
N ILE A 292 -4.95 -0.73 9.13
CA ILE A 292 -6.39 -0.95 9.32
C ILE A 292 -7.12 -0.59 8.04
N PRO A 293 -7.70 -1.56 7.31
CA PRO A 293 -8.57 -1.27 6.19
C PRO A 293 -9.79 -0.47 6.66
N THR A 294 -10.07 0.62 5.96
CA THR A 294 -11.25 1.48 6.15
C THR A 294 -12.24 1.34 5.00
N HIS A 295 -11.73 1.06 3.80
CA HIS A 295 -12.50 0.88 2.59
C HIS A 295 -11.94 -0.30 1.80
N THR A 296 -12.81 -0.98 1.07
CA THR A 296 -12.43 -2.03 0.11
C THR A 296 -13.24 -1.87 -1.15
N GLY A 297 -12.64 -2.20 -2.29
CA GLY A 297 -13.35 -2.22 -3.56
C GLY A 297 -12.92 -3.37 -4.45
N VAL A 298 -13.82 -3.79 -5.33
CA VAL A 298 -13.60 -4.90 -6.26
C VAL A 298 -13.84 -4.40 -7.69
N GLY A 299 -12.79 -4.48 -8.50
CA GLY A 299 -12.84 -4.17 -9.92
C GLY A 299 -12.96 -5.42 -10.76
N ALA A 300 -13.87 -5.44 -11.73
CA ALA A 300 -14.17 -6.63 -12.51
C ALA A 300 -13.60 -6.55 -13.94
N GLY A 301 -12.83 -7.57 -14.33
CA GLY A 301 -12.27 -7.68 -15.69
C GLY A 301 -13.27 -8.25 -16.68
N THR A 302 -13.02 -8.04 -17.98
CA THR A 302 -13.98 -8.45 -19.03
C THR A 302 -14.02 -9.96 -19.25
N LYS A 303 -12.87 -10.65 -19.23
CA LYS A 303 -12.80 -12.11 -19.44
C LYS A 303 -13.49 -12.88 -18.31
N GLU A 304 -14.12 -14.00 -18.67
CA GLU A 304 -14.73 -14.95 -17.75
C GLU A 304 -13.88 -16.22 -17.64
N PHE A 305 -13.73 -16.74 -16.43
CA PHE A 305 -13.04 -18.01 -16.19
C PHE A 305 -13.93 -18.97 -15.38
N PRO A 306 -13.96 -20.27 -15.72
CA PRO A 306 -14.81 -21.23 -15.01
C PRO A 306 -14.42 -21.46 -13.55
N GLU A 307 -13.12 -21.40 -13.23
CA GLU A 307 -12.59 -21.83 -11.93
C GLU A 307 -12.29 -20.66 -10.97
N HIS A 308 -12.32 -19.41 -11.44
CA HIS A 308 -12.02 -18.23 -10.62
C HIS A 308 -12.68 -16.96 -11.15
N ALA A 309 -12.80 -15.94 -10.30
CA ALA A 309 -13.29 -14.63 -10.69
C ALA A 309 -12.14 -13.77 -11.24
N ASN A 310 -12.35 -13.17 -12.42
CA ASN A 310 -11.43 -12.18 -12.98
C ASN A 310 -11.65 -10.82 -12.32
N ILE A 311 -11.00 -10.59 -11.17
CA ILE A 311 -11.18 -9.38 -10.36
C ILE A 311 -9.85 -8.87 -9.83
N VAL A 312 -9.77 -7.56 -9.62
CA VAL A 312 -8.75 -6.94 -8.76
C VAL A 312 -9.43 -6.46 -7.49
N ARG A 313 -8.75 -6.56 -6.34
CA ARG A 313 -9.26 -6.03 -5.08
C ARG A 313 -8.35 -4.94 -4.58
N VAL A 314 -8.94 -3.89 -4.01
CA VAL A 314 -8.19 -2.83 -3.33
C VAL A 314 -8.66 -2.75 -1.89
N ALA A 315 -7.72 -2.59 -0.97
CA ALA A 315 -7.99 -2.25 0.41
C ALA A 315 -7.27 -0.94 0.76
N ILE A 316 -8.00 0.04 1.27
CA ILE A 316 -7.49 1.37 1.61
C ILE A 316 -7.61 1.57 3.10
N GLY A 317 -6.57 2.08 3.74
CA GLY A 317 -6.59 2.22 5.18
C GLY A 317 -5.41 2.98 5.75
N THR A 318 -5.42 3.08 7.08
CA THR A 318 -4.39 3.80 7.82
C THR A 318 -3.27 2.85 8.20
N LYS A 319 -2.03 3.17 7.81
CA LYS A 319 -0.84 2.42 8.19
C LYS A 319 -0.73 2.33 9.71
N VAL A 320 -0.32 1.16 10.16
CA VAL A 320 -0.09 0.85 11.56
C VAL A 320 1.37 0.46 11.72
N ASP A 321 2.01 1.02 12.74
CA ASP A 321 3.30 0.51 13.20
C ASP A 321 3.04 -0.59 14.25
N PRO A 322 3.29 -1.88 13.91
CA PRO A 322 3.06 -2.98 14.84
C PRO A 322 4.05 -2.99 16.00
N MET A 323 5.17 -2.26 15.88
CA MET A 323 6.17 -2.11 16.93
C MET A 323 5.99 -0.83 17.76
N ALA A 324 5.03 0.03 17.40
CA ALA A 324 4.72 1.21 18.18
C ALA A 324 4.22 0.82 19.57
N ALA A 325 4.98 1.28 20.57
CA ALA A 325 4.84 1.13 22.02
C ALA A 325 3.43 1.16 22.64
N GLU A 326 2.44 1.78 21.99
CA GLU A 326 1.17 2.18 22.62
C GLU A 326 -0.10 1.54 22.04
N LYS A 327 -0.05 0.69 21.02
CA LYS A 327 -1.31 0.24 20.38
C LYS A 327 -1.40 -1.27 20.24
N SER A 328 -1.86 -1.92 21.31
CA SER A 328 -2.74 -3.07 21.11
C SER A 328 -4.01 -2.53 20.42
N TYR A 329 -4.22 -2.90 19.15
CA TYR A 329 -5.45 -2.55 18.44
C TYR A 329 -6.63 -3.26 19.09
N VAL A 330 -7.40 -2.50 19.87
CA VAL A 330 -8.63 -3.01 20.47
C VAL A 330 -9.67 -3.11 19.36
N ASN A 331 -10.21 -4.31 19.16
CA ASN A 331 -11.27 -4.54 18.18
C ASN A 331 -12.50 -3.68 18.57
N PRO A 332 -12.90 -2.69 17.76
CA PRO A 332 -14.04 -1.82 18.08
C PRO A 332 -15.35 -2.60 18.23
N ALA A 333 -15.48 -3.74 17.53
CA ALA A 333 -16.62 -4.64 17.64
C ALA A 333 -16.69 -5.39 18.98
N VAL A 334 -15.57 -5.46 19.72
CA VAL A 334 -15.50 -6.05 21.05
C VAL A 334 -15.73 -4.99 22.14
N THR A 335 -15.39 -3.72 21.89
CA THR A 335 -15.65 -2.63 22.86
C THR A 335 -17.14 -2.35 23.11
N SER A 336 -18.04 -2.73 22.19
CA SER A 336 -19.49 -2.67 22.46
C SER A 336 -19.99 -3.80 23.36
N ARG A 337 -19.13 -4.76 23.75
CA ARG A 337 -19.44 -5.85 24.69
C ARG A 337 -18.53 -5.91 25.91
N SER A 338 -17.58 -4.97 26.03
CA SER A 338 -16.69 -4.84 27.19
C SER A 338 -16.91 -3.50 27.91
N ALA A 339 -18.13 -2.97 27.88
CA ALA A 339 -18.62 -2.17 28.99
C ALA A 339 -19.06 -3.18 30.06
N GLU A 340 -18.28 -3.27 31.13
CA GLU A 340 -18.58 -4.06 32.33
C GLU A 340 -18.68 -5.57 32.10
N ASN A 341 -17.55 -6.27 32.20
CA ASN A 341 -17.62 -7.64 32.71
C ASN A 341 -17.81 -7.49 34.23
N PRO A 342 -19.01 -7.72 34.81
CA PRO A 342 -19.28 -7.42 36.23
C PRO A 342 -18.54 -8.35 37.20
N SER A 343 -17.68 -9.22 36.68
CA SER A 343 -17.03 -10.32 37.39
C SER A 343 -15.53 -10.09 37.66
N CYS A 344 -14.90 -9.06 37.10
CA CYS A 344 -13.47 -8.79 37.32
C CYS A 344 -13.29 -7.71 38.39
N PRO A 345 -12.89 -8.05 39.64
CA PRO A 345 -12.84 -7.12 40.76
C PRO A 345 -11.60 -6.20 40.76
N PHE A 346 -10.76 -6.26 39.72
CA PHE A 346 -9.51 -5.50 39.58
C PHE A 346 -9.39 -4.86 38.20
N ASN A 347 -8.68 -3.73 38.15
CA ASN A 347 -8.37 -2.99 36.94
C ASN A 347 -7.02 -3.43 36.37
N ALA A 348 -6.87 -3.36 35.04
CA ALA A 348 -5.62 -3.59 34.36
C ALA A 348 -5.25 -2.39 33.48
N GLU A 349 -3.99 -2.00 33.48
CA GLU A 349 -3.46 -0.97 32.60
C GLU A 349 -2.02 -1.29 32.17
N LYS A 350 -1.56 -0.68 31.08
CA LYS A 350 -0.15 -0.75 30.66
C LYS A 350 0.66 0.36 31.29
N ILE A 351 1.86 0.01 31.74
CA ILE A 351 2.86 0.91 32.32
C ILE A 351 4.21 0.69 31.64
N VAL A 352 5.06 1.71 31.70
CA VAL A 352 6.43 1.66 31.15
C VAL A 352 7.41 1.77 32.30
N VAL A 353 8.38 0.87 32.32
CA VAL A 353 9.56 0.95 33.19
C VAL A 353 10.75 1.37 32.34
N LEU A 354 11.34 2.51 32.71
CA LEU A 354 12.56 3.05 32.12
C LEU A 354 13.70 2.85 33.10
N GLU A 355 14.83 2.33 32.62
CA GLU A 355 16.00 2.07 33.45
C GLU A 355 17.28 2.61 32.83
N THR A 356 18.13 3.19 33.66
CA THR A 356 19.47 3.60 33.24
C THR A 356 20.50 3.44 34.34
N ASN A 357 21.74 3.20 33.96
CA ASN A 357 22.84 2.93 34.89
C ASN A 357 23.78 4.15 34.90
N LEU A 358 24.06 4.66 36.09
CA LEU A 358 24.84 5.89 36.30
C LEU A 358 26.02 5.59 37.23
N ASP A 359 27.27 5.64 36.72
CA ASP A 359 28.50 5.46 37.50
C ASP A 359 29.36 6.73 37.62
N ASP A 360 29.02 7.79 36.88
CA ASP A 360 29.80 9.02 36.76
C ASP A 360 29.03 10.28 37.20
N LEU A 361 27.82 10.11 37.75
CA LEU A 361 26.95 11.21 38.19
C LEU A 361 27.02 11.43 39.70
N ASN A 362 27.02 12.69 40.13
CA ASN A 362 26.93 13.04 41.55
C ASN A 362 25.58 12.56 42.14
N PRO A 363 25.58 11.79 43.26
CA PRO A 363 24.35 11.32 43.90
C PRO A 363 23.33 12.41 44.26
N GLN A 364 23.76 13.64 44.53
CA GLN A 364 22.86 14.77 44.78
C GLN A 364 21.99 15.11 43.56
N VAL A 365 22.56 14.99 42.36
CA VAL A 365 21.84 15.19 41.09
C VAL A 365 20.81 14.08 40.90
N ILE A 366 21.15 12.83 41.25
CA ILE A 366 20.18 11.71 41.23
C ILE A 366 19.00 12.00 42.19
N GLY A 367 19.25 12.61 43.35
CA GLY A 367 18.21 13.11 44.26
C GLY A 367 17.28 14.10 43.57
N TYR A 368 17.86 15.18 43.04
CA TYR A 368 17.14 16.25 42.36
C TYR A 368 16.30 15.74 41.17
N VAL A 369 16.89 14.90 40.31
CA VAL A 369 16.19 14.35 39.14
C VAL A 369 14.99 13.49 39.57
N SER A 370 15.11 12.67 40.62
CA SER A 370 13.96 11.89 41.11
C SER A 370 12.78 12.76 41.54
N GLU A 371 13.05 13.87 42.24
CA GLU A 371 12.01 14.82 42.65
C GLU A 371 11.36 15.51 41.45
N GLN A 372 12.17 15.93 40.45
CA GLN A 372 11.64 16.52 39.22
C GLN A 372 10.77 15.54 38.43
N LEU A 373 11.20 14.29 38.32
CA LEU A 373 10.46 13.26 37.59
C LEU A 373 9.09 12.99 38.22
N LEU A 374 9.01 12.91 39.55
CA LEU A 374 7.75 12.72 40.28
C LEU A 374 6.84 13.95 40.21
N SER A 375 7.39 15.15 40.39
CA SER A 375 6.60 16.38 40.54
C SER A 375 6.20 17.04 39.22
N LYS A 376 7.08 17.06 38.21
CA LYS A 376 6.86 17.78 36.94
C LYS A 376 6.58 16.89 35.75
N HIS A 377 7.15 15.68 35.73
CA HIS A 377 7.05 14.77 34.59
C HIS A 377 6.07 13.62 34.85
N HIS A 378 5.30 13.68 35.94
CA HIS A 378 4.24 12.74 36.27
C HIS A 378 4.69 11.26 36.28
N ALA A 379 5.93 11.00 36.73
CA ALA A 379 6.36 9.64 37.03
C ALA A 379 5.47 9.06 38.14
N LEU A 380 5.05 7.81 37.97
CA LEU A 380 4.25 7.07 38.95
C LEU A 380 5.09 6.63 40.15
N ASP A 381 6.35 6.26 39.90
CA ASP A 381 7.32 5.89 40.92
C ASP A 381 8.76 6.05 40.38
N VAL A 382 9.72 6.28 41.29
CA VAL A 382 11.15 6.36 40.98
C VAL A 382 11.93 5.71 42.11
N TRP A 383 12.72 4.67 41.79
CA TRP A 383 13.58 4.00 42.76
C TRP A 383 15.01 3.85 42.26
N LYS A 384 15.91 3.56 43.20
CA LYS A 384 17.37 3.56 43.00
C LYS A 384 17.93 2.26 43.54
N GLN A 385 18.67 1.53 42.72
CA GLN A 385 19.36 0.32 43.13
C GLN A 385 20.87 0.52 43.05
N PRO A 386 21.63 0.26 44.13
CA PRO A 386 23.08 0.28 44.04
C PRO A 386 23.55 -0.91 43.19
N ILE A 387 24.42 -0.64 42.23
CA ILE A 387 24.97 -1.65 41.32
C ILE A 387 26.49 -1.52 41.24
N GLN A 388 27.16 -2.62 40.92
CA GLN A 388 28.58 -2.62 40.59
C GLN A 388 28.77 -2.60 39.07
N MET A 389 29.55 -1.65 38.56
CA MET A 389 29.80 -1.48 37.13
C MET A 389 31.25 -1.82 36.76
N LYS A 390 31.52 -1.92 35.45
CA LYS A 390 32.86 -2.22 34.91
C LYS A 390 33.91 -1.27 35.49
N LYS A 391 35.18 -1.71 35.50
CA LYS A 391 36.30 -0.96 36.10
C LYS A 391 36.11 -0.70 37.60
N ASN A 392 35.38 -1.57 38.28
CA ASN A 392 35.13 -1.53 39.72
C ASN A 392 34.48 -0.23 40.21
N ARG A 393 33.59 0.34 39.39
CA ARG A 393 32.90 1.59 39.73
C ARG A 393 31.58 1.32 40.44
N PRO A 394 31.33 1.91 41.62
CA PRO A 394 29.99 1.91 42.19
C PRO A 394 29.08 2.77 41.32
N GLY A 395 27.90 2.26 41.00
CA GLY A 395 26.90 2.97 40.21
C GLY A 395 25.50 2.82 40.79
N VAL A 396 24.55 3.54 40.21
CA VAL A 396 23.14 3.48 40.55
C VAL A 396 22.34 3.11 39.31
N CYS A 397 21.51 2.06 39.41
CA CYS A 397 20.43 1.84 38.47
C CYS A 397 19.26 2.71 38.90
N LEU A 398 18.95 3.74 38.11
CA LEU A 398 17.77 4.57 38.28
C LEU A 398 16.64 3.95 37.46
N SER A 399 15.56 3.59 38.14
CA SER A 399 14.39 2.97 37.51
C SER A 399 13.17 3.85 37.75
N ILE A 400 12.43 4.11 36.67
CA ILE A 400 11.32 5.04 36.61
C ILE A 400 10.11 4.29 36.08
N LEU A 401 8.99 4.39 36.80
CA LEU A 401 7.71 3.86 36.37
C LEU A 401 6.82 5.00 35.90
N CYS A 402 6.26 4.92 34.69
CA CYS A 402 5.39 5.95 34.16
C CYS A 402 4.28 5.40 33.26
N ARG A 403 3.29 6.24 32.96
CA ARG A 403 2.36 6.03 31.85
C ARG A 403 3.07 6.33 30.54
N ALA A 404 2.65 5.67 29.46
CA ALA A 404 3.28 5.83 28.15
C ALA A 404 3.18 7.28 27.61
N GLU A 405 2.08 7.97 27.91
CA GLU A 405 1.86 9.39 27.57
C GLU A 405 2.90 10.36 28.18
N HIS A 406 3.53 9.99 29.29
CA HIS A 406 4.55 10.80 29.97
C HIS A 406 5.99 10.36 29.65
N GLU A 407 6.15 9.24 28.92
CA GLU A 407 7.44 8.62 28.62
C GLU A 407 8.40 9.60 27.94
N ARG A 408 7.91 10.31 26.92
CA ARG A 408 8.73 11.26 26.16
C ARG A 408 9.30 12.37 27.04
N GLY A 409 8.47 12.97 27.91
CA GLY A 409 8.89 14.05 28.80
C GLY A 409 9.93 13.58 29.82
N ILE A 410 9.78 12.35 30.32
CA ILE A 410 10.74 11.72 31.24
C ILE A 410 12.07 11.43 30.54
N LEU A 411 12.06 10.90 29.32
CA LEU A 411 13.27 10.65 28.55
C LEU A 411 14.04 11.96 28.27
N GLU A 412 13.33 13.02 27.86
CA GLU A 412 13.94 14.34 27.63
C GLU A 412 14.58 14.90 28.91
N ALA A 413 13.93 14.73 30.07
CA ALA A 413 14.50 15.14 31.36
C ALA A 413 15.74 14.31 31.73
N LEU A 414 15.70 12.98 31.54
CA LEU A 414 16.83 12.10 31.84
C LEU A 414 18.05 12.43 30.99
N PHE A 415 17.89 12.62 29.68
CA PHE A 415 19.01 12.96 28.79
C PHE A 415 19.57 14.36 29.02
N ARG A 416 18.76 15.29 29.56
CA ARG A 416 19.18 16.66 29.85
C ARG A 416 19.90 16.78 31.18
N GLU A 417 19.38 16.12 32.22
CA GLU A 417 19.81 16.34 33.61
C GLU A 417 20.78 15.26 34.12
N THR A 418 20.98 14.18 33.36
CA THR A 418 21.92 13.09 33.73
C THR A 418 23.00 12.89 32.67
N THR A 419 24.03 12.12 33.03
CA THR A 419 25.14 11.73 32.13
C THR A 419 24.80 10.54 31.25
N THR A 420 23.57 10.01 31.32
CA THR A 420 23.23 8.81 30.57
C THR A 420 23.21 9.03 29.07
N LEU A 421 23.75 8.07 28.33
CA LEU A 421 23.68 8.02 26.87
C LEU A 421 22.53 7.14 26.37
N GLY A 422 21.89 6.38 27.26
CA GLY A 422 20.88 5.40 26.88
C GLY A 422 20.00 4.95 28.03
N VAL A 423 18.74 4.75 27.71
CA VAL A 423 17.71 4.28 28.64
C VAL A 423 17.14 2.98 28.08
N ARG A 424 17.06 1.95 28.91
CA ARG A 424 16.37 0.69 28.58
C ARG A 424 14.91 0.83 28.91
N ARG A 425 14.06 0.22 28.10
CA ARG A 425 12.60 0.36 28.18
C ARG A 425 11.94 -1.00 28.24
N ASN A 426 11.01 -1.17 29.17
CA ASN A 426 10.16 -2.35 29.25
C ASN A 426 8.69 -1.95 29.42
N VAL A 427 7.79 -2.53 28.62
CA VAL A 427 6.34 -2.31 28.74
C VAL A 427 5.75 -3.48 29.50
N MET A 428 4.98 -3.18 30.55
CA MET A 428 4.48 -4.17 31.48
C MET A 428 2.99 -3.95 31.73
N ASP A 429 2.24 -5.02 31.99
CA ASP A 429 0.87 -4.95 32.45
C ASP A 429 0.85 -4.77 33.98
N ARG A 430 0.07 -3.80 34.46
CA ARG A 430 -0.20 -3.55 35.88
C ARG A 430 -1.64 -3.88 36.19
N VAL A 431 -1.85 -4.81 37.13
CA VAL A 431 -3.15 -5.08 37.74
C VAL A 431 -3.22 -4.36 39.08
N PHE A 432 -4.30 -3.62 39.33
CA PHE A 432 -4.46 -2.80 40.52
C PHE A 432 -5.92 -2.68 40.96
N LEU A 433 -6.13 -2.40 42.24
CA LEU A 433 -7.45 -2.17 42.82
C LEU A 433 -7.93 -0.74 42.57
N SER A 434 -9.24 -0.56 42.42
CA SER A 434 -9.82 0.77 42.46
C SER A 434 -9.61 1.38 43.84
N ARG A 435 -9.30 2.68 43.89
CA ARG A 435 -9.01 3.38 45.14
C ARG A 435 -9.74 4.71 45.20
N LYS A 436 -10.19 5.09 46.39
CA LYS A 436 -10.79 6.41 46.68
C LYS A 436 -10.08 7.03 47.88
N PHE A 437 -10.00 8.34 47.89
CA PHE A 437 -9.63 9.10 49.08
C PHE A 437 -10.90 9.48 49.82
N VAL A 438 -10.97 9.12 51.10
CA VAL A 438 -12.05 9.49 52.01
C VAL A 438 -11.45 10.35 53.10
N THR A 439 -11.95 11.56 53.26
CA THR A 439 -11.52 12.46 54.33
C THR A 439 -12.31 12.13 55.60
N VAL A 440 -11.61 11.83 56.68
CA VAL A 440 -12.20 11.54 58.00
C VAL A 440 -11.80 12.60 59.01
N SER A 441 -12.68 12.89 59.97
CA SER A 441 -12.36 13.80 61.08
C SER A 441 -11.82 13.00 62.25
N ALA A 442 -10.56 13.23 62.62
CA ALA A 442 -9.90 12.59 63.75
C ALA A 442 -8.98 13.60 64.44
N PHE A 443 -8.96 13.62 65.77
CA PHE A 443 -8.13 14.54 66.56
C PHE A 443 -8.32 16.02 66.17
N ASP A 444 -9.57 16.44 65.95
CA ASP A 444 -9.96 17.78 65.48
C ASP A 444 -9.34 18.21 64.14
N ARG A 445 -8.89 17.24 63.32
CA ARG A 445 -8.33 17.47 61.99
C ARG A 445 -8.98 16.59 60.93
N SER A 446 -8.94 17.09 59.70
CA SER A 446 -9.27 16.32 58.51
C SER A 446 -8.06 15.48 58.09
N VAL A 447 -8.24 14.17 58.03
CA VAL A 447 -7.22 13.22 57.59
C VAL A 447 -7.73 12.50 56.37
N ASP A 448 -7.01 12.62 55.25
CA ASP A 448 -7.28 11.82 54.07
C ASP A 448 -6.87 10.36 54.29
N VAL A 449 -7.75 9.45 53.89
CA VAL A 449 -7.57 8.02 54.01
C VAL A 449 -7.77 7.38 52.65
N LYS A 450 -6.74 6.67 52.19
CA LYS A 450 -6.77 5.93 50.93
C LYS A 450 -7.39 4.56 51.16
N VAL A 451 -8.54 4.34 50.53
CA VAL A 451 -9.30 3.08 50.60
C VAL A 451 -9.19 2.38 49.25
N ALA A 452 -8.75 1.12 49.23
CA ALA A 452 -8.75 0.28 48.05
C ALA A 452 -9.86 -0.77 48.12
N PHE A 453 -10.53 -1.00 46.99
CA PHE A 453 -11.70 -1.87 46.87
C PHE A 453 -11.42 -3.09 45.98
N LEU A 454 -11.82 -4.26 46.46
CA LEU A 454 -11.91 -5.48 45.67
C LEU A 454 -13.39 -5.72 45.32
N GLY A 455 -13.78 -5.41 44.09
CA GLY A 455 -15.21 -5.28 43.76
C GLY A 455 -15.87 -4.19 44.61
N ASN A 456 -16.86 -4.55 45.42
CA ASN A 456 -17.54 -3.63 46.34
C ASN A 456 -16.98 -3.67 47.77
N GLU A 457 -16.02 -4.55 48.08
CA GLU A 457 -15.48 -4.71 49.42
C GLU A 457 -14.25 -3.84 49.64
N ALA A 458 -14.24 -3.03 50.72
CA ALA A 458 -13.06 -2.26 51.13
C ALA A 458 -12.03 -3.19 51.80
N VAL A 459 -10.93 -3.48 51.12
CA VAL A 459 -9.93 -4.46 51.56
C VAL A 459 -8.70 -3.81 52.21
N ASN A 460 -8.37 -2.58 51.85
CA ASN A 460 -7.19 -1.88 52.36
C ASN A 460 -7.51 -0.43 52.68
N VAL A 461 -7.27 -0.03 53.93
CA VAL A 461 -7.50 1.33 54.43
C VAL A 461 -6.18 1.86 54.99
N HIS A 462 -5.64 2.90 54.34
CA HIS A 462 -4.35 3.50 54.67
C HIS A 462 -4.53 5.00 54.90
N PRO A 463 -4.48 5.47 56.17
CA PRO A 463 -4.40 6.89 56.48
C PRO A 463 -3.15 7.54 55.85
N GLU A 464 -3.29 8.79 55.39
CA GLU A 464 -2.18 9.53 54.81
C GLU A 464 -1.11 9.82 55.87
N PHE A 465 0.12 9.39 55.60
CA PHE A 465 1.19 9.33 56.61
C PHE A 465 1.56 10.72 57.16
N GLU A 466 1.67 11.73 56.29
CA GLU A 466 2.06 13.08 56.72
C GLU A 466 1.00 13.75 57.61
N HIS A 467 -0.29 13.45 57.41
CA HIS A 467 -1.36 13.92 58.29
C HIS A 467 -1.27 13.27 59.68
N CYS A 468 -1.11 11.94 59.73
CA CYS A 468 -0.95 11.22 60.99
C CYS A 468 0.31 11.64 61.74
N LYS A 469 1.41 11.90 61.03
CA LYS A 469 2.66 12.39 61.60
C LYS A 469 2.51 13.78 62.20
N ALA A 470 1.83 14.71 61.51
CA ALA A 470 1.57 16.04 62.06
C ALA A 470 0.77 15.96 63.37
N ILE A 471 -0.27 15.12 63.41
CA ILE A 471 -1.09 14.88 64.61
C ILE A 471 -0.25 14.28 65.75
N ALA A 472 0.55 13.26 65.45
CA ALA A 472 1.40 12.58 66.43
C ALA A 472 2.39 13.54 67.10
N VAL A 473 3.00 14.45 66.33
CA VAL A 473 3.94 15.46 66.85
C VAL A 473 3.22 16.51 67.70
N GLU A 474 2.08 17.02 67.24
CA GLU A 474 1.35 18.10 67.93
C GLU A 474 0.71 17.63 69.23
N GLN A 475 0.12 16.43 69.23
CA GLN A 475 -0.55 15.88 70.42
C GLN A 475 0.38 15.03 71.30
N ASN A 476 1.63 14.82 70.88
CA ASN A 476 2.62 14.00 71.57
C ASN A 476 2.12 12.56 71.83
N ILE A 477 1.50 11.95 70.82
CA ILE A 477 0.95 10.59 70.84
C ILE A 477 1.78 9.70 69.88
N PRO A 478 2.01 8.41 70.18
CA PRO A 478 2.67 7.50 69.26
C PRO A 478 1.97 7.44 67.90
N LEU A 479 2.74 7.58 66.81
CA LEU A 479 2.22 7.59 65.44
C LEU A 479 1.39 6.34 65.08
N VAL A 480 1.80 5.17 65.56
CA VAL A 480 1.08 3.92 65.33
C VAL A 480 -0.34 3.99 65.90
N GLN A 481 -0.50 4.56 67.09
CA GLN A 481 -1.80 4.74 67.73
C GLN A 481 -2.69 5.70 66.93
N VAL A 482 -2.13 6.81 66.43
CA VAL A 482 -2.85 7.75 65.56
C VAL A 482 -3.31 7.06 64.27
N ILE A 483 -2.46 6.27 63.63
CA ILE A 483 -2.80 5.53 62.40
C ILE A 483 -3.93 4.52 62.67
N ASP A 484 -3.84 3.75 63.75
CA ASP A 484 -4.84 2.74 64.10
C ASP A 484 -6.20 3.36 64.40
N GLU A 485 -6.23 4.47 65.15
CA GLU A 485 -7.46 5.17 65.50
C GLU A 485 -8.14 5.81 64.27
N VAL A 486 -7.37 6.49 63.42
CA VAL A 486 -7.87 7.05 62.15
C VAL A 486 -8.39 5.94 61.24
N LYS A 487 -7.71 4.79 61.18
CA LYS A 487 -8.13 3.63 60.39
C LYS A 487 -9.46 3.06 60.90
N THR A 488 -9.64 2.95 62.22
CA THR A 488 -10.90 2.48 62.83
C THR A 488 -12.05 3.45 62.55
N ILE A 489 -11.82 4.77 62.62
CA ILE A 489 -12.83 5.78 62.27
C ILE A 489 -13.23 5.66 60.81
N ALA A 490 -12.26 5.52 59.91
CA ALA A 490 -12.51 5.36 58.48
C ALA A 490 -13.33 4.10 58.16
N LEU A 491 -13.02 2.95 58.79
CA LEU A 491 -13.76 1.71 58.60
C LEU A 491 -15.23 1.84 59.01
N HIS A 492 -15.52 2.49 60.14
CA HIS A 492 -16.89 2.73 60.57
C HIS A 492 -17.65 3.65 59.60
N GLN A 493 -17.01 4.70 59.10
CA GLN A 493 -17.63 5.63 58.17
C GLN A 493 -17.93 5.00 56.80
N ILE A 494 -17.08 4.07 56.34
CA ILE A 494 -17.28 3.33 55.08
C ILE A 494 -18.41 2.29 55.22
N ALA A 495 -18.58 1.68 56.38
CA ALA A 495 -19.63 0.68 56.63
C ALA A 495 -21.06 1.27 56.75
N VAL A 496 -21.20 2.58 56.97
CA VAL A 496 -22.49 3.26 57.23
C VAL A 496 -23.13 3.85 55.97
N VAL A 497 -22.41 3.91 54.85
CA VAL A 497 -22.97 4.41 53.58
C VAL A 497 -23.77 3.27 52.91
N PRO A 498 -25.11 3.34 52.81
CA PRO A 498 -25.87 2.35 52.06
C PRO A 498 -25.56 2.55 50.56
N HIS A 499 -25.33 1.44 49.85
CA HIS A 499 -25.13 1.41 48.41
C HIS A 499 -26.28 2.00 47.60
#